data_AF-A0AA35KGW1-F1
#
_entry.id   AF-A0AA35KGW1-F1
#
_cell.length_a   1.000
_cell.length_b   1.000
_cell.length_c   1.000
_cell.angle_alpha   90.00
_cell.angle_beta   90.00
_cell.angle_gamma   90.00
#
_symmetry.space_group_name_H-M   'P 1'
#
loop_
_entity.id
_entity.type
_entity.pdbx_description
1 polymer ?
#
loop_
_entity_poly.entity_id
_entity_poly.type
_entity_poly.pdbx_seq_one_letter_code
_entity_poly.pdbx_strand_id
1 'polypeptide(L)'
;MVTSGQRLAEGGGGNEGMKTNMAERSKTAETGSDIGIDEIITGNLNKFTAVPPGYFGQPKKGHLIFDACFESGNLGRVDYITEFEYDLFIRPDTCNPRFRVWFNFTVENVKESQVSAI
;
A
#
# COMPACT_ATOMS: atom_id res chain seq x y z
N MET A 1 -65.66 -35.44 21.91
CA MET A 1 -66.61 -34.56 21.18
C MET A 1 -66.31 -33.12 21.56
N VAL A 2 -66.57 -32.16 20.65
CA VAL A 2 -66.17 -30.72 20.61
C VAL A 2 -64.75 -30.53 20.01
N THR A 3 -64.54 -30.53 18.68
CA THR A 3 -64.83 -29.57 17.56
C THR A 3 -63.70 -28.58 17.24
N SER A 4 -63.06 -28.84 16.09
CA SER A 4 -62.66 -27.99 14.95
C SER A 4 -62.33 -26.49 15.08
N GLY A 5 -61.25 -26.12 14.36
CA GLY A 5 -60.92 -24.78 13.81
C GLY A 5 -59.46 -24.43 14.10
N GLN A 6 -58.55 -24.02 13.19
CA GLN A 6 -58.63 -23.55 11.80
C GLN A 6 -57.16 -23.53 11.28
N ARG A 7 -56.91 -23.91 10.02
CA ARG A 7 -55.61 -23.72 9.32
C ARG A 7 -55.54 -22.30 8.78
N LEU A 8 -54.37 -21.65 8.84
CA LEU A 8 -53.78 -20.86 7.75
C LEU A 8 -52.25 -20.79 7.92
N ALA A 9 -51.55 -20.78 6.79
CA ALA A 9 -50.10 -20.85 6.61
C ALA A 9 -49.41 -19.49 6.84
N GLU A 10 -48.10 -19.51 7.08
CA GLU A 10 -47.15 -18.69 6.32
C GLU A 10 -45.71 -19.17 6.57
N GLY A 11 -45.00 -19.40 5.46
CA GLY A 11 -43.57 -19.69 5.47
C GLY A 11 -42.77 -18.39 5.53
N GLY A 12 -41.59 -18.47 6.14
CA GLY A 12 -40.61 -17.39 6.14
C GLY A 12 -39.27 -17.95 6.55
N GLY A 13 -38.38 -18.11 5.57
CA GLY A 13 -37.03 -18.59 5.78
C GLY A 13 -36.16 -17.59 6.55
N GLY A 14 -35.28 -18.11 7.39
CA GLY A 14 -34.21 -17.37 8.05
C GLY A 14 -33.07 -18.33 8.37
N ASN A 15 -32.14 -18.48 7.43
CA ASN A 15 -30.90 -19.23 7.62
C ASN A 15 -29.88 -18.30 8.30
N GLU A 16 -29.91 -18.22 9.63
CA GLU A 16 -28.90 -17.51 10.42
C GLU A 16 -28.05 -18.50 11.20
N GLY A 17 -26.88 -18.84 10.65
CA GLY A 17 -26.01 -19.80 11.33
C GLY A 17 -24.70 -20.14 10.63
N MET A 18 -23.99 -19.18 10.03
CA MET A 18 -22.60 -19.39 9.61
C MET A 18 -21.67 -18.43 10.35
N LYS A 19 -21.19 -18.90 11.51
CA LYS A 19 -20.01 -18.34 12.17
C LYS A 19 -18.78 -18.99 11.53
N THR A 20 -18.00 -18.27 10.75
CA THR A 20 -16.70 -18.75 10.25
C THR A 20 -15.57 -18.02 10.96
N ASN A 21 -14.84 -18.77 11.78
CA ASN A 21 -13.62 -18.36 12.47
C ASN A 21 -12.38 -18.87 11.72
N MET A 22 -11.30 -18.09 11.84
CA MET A 22 -9.87 -18.44 11.76
C MET A 22 -9.19 -18.69 10.38
N ALA A 23 -8.27 -17.76 10.08
CA ALA A 23 -6.86 -17.97 9.72
C ALA A 23 -6.46 -19.22 8.91
N GLU A 24 -6.10 -19.01 7.64
CA GLU A 24 -4.77 -19.25 7.03
C GLU A 24 -4.93 -19.30 5.50
N ARG A 25 -4.21 -18.43 4.78
CA ARG A 25 -3.81 -18.76 3.41
C ARG A 25 -2.51 -18.05 3.04
N SER A 26 -1.41 -18.68 3.40
CA SER A 26 -0.14 -18.55 2.70
C SER A 26 -0.30 -19.16 1.29
N LYS A 27 0.16 -18.44 0.25
CA LYS A 27 0.63 -18.97 -1.05
C LYS A 27 1.31 -17.86 -1.86
N THR A 28 2.63 -17.99 -1.87
CA THR A 28 3.62 -17.82 -2.96
C THR A 28 3.34 -16.90 -4.15
N ALA A 29 4.39 -16.13 -4.44
CA ALA A 29 4.69 -15.26 -5.58
C ALA A 29 4.08 -15.63 -6.95
N GLU A 30 3.56 -14.60 -7.62
CA GLU A 30 3.57 -14.52 -9.08
C GLU A 30 3.58 -13.06 -9.57
N THR A 31 4.29 -12.92 -10.69
CA THR A 31 4.93 -11.75 -11.27
C THR A 31 3.95 -10.84 -12.04
N GLY A 32 4.12 -9.53 -11.88
CA GLY A 32 3.89 -8.51 -12.92
C GLY A 32 2.50 -8.43 -13.56
N SER A 33 1.68 -7.51 -13.07
CA SER A 33 0.49 -7.04 -13.78
C SER A 33 0.39 -5.52 -13.69
N ASP A 34 0.22 -4.88 -14.85
CA ASP A 34 0.00 -3.45 -15.09
C ASP A 34 -0.61 -2.71 -13.89
N ILE A 35 0.24 -1.97 -13.18
CA ILE A 35 -0.16 -1.27 -11.96
C ILE A 35 -0.93 -0.03 -12.38
N GLY A 36 -2.26 -0.14 -12.37
CA GLY A 36 -3.17 1.00 -12.45
C GLY A 36 -2.70 2.10 -11.50
N ILE A 37 -2.68 3.32 -12.02
CA ILE A 37 -2.10 4.54 -11.43
C ILE A 37 -2.70 4.92 -10.06
N ASP A 38 -3.72 4.18 -9.62
CA ASP A 38 -4.48 4.39 -8.39
C ASP A 38 -4.41 3.22 -7.42
N GLU A 39 -3.37 2.37 -7.49
CA GLU A 39 -3.11 1.40 -6.43
C GLU A 39 -2.94 2.20 -5.13
N ILE A 40 -3.99 2.17 -4.31
CA ILE A 40 -4.11 2.98 -3.10
C ILE A 40 -2.83 2.77 -2.33
N ILE A 41 -2.03 3.83 -2.19
CA ILE A 41 -0.77 3.73 -1.49
C ILE A 41 -1.09 3.62 0.01
N THR A 42 -1.41 2.39 0.44
CA THR A 42 -2.01 2.10 1.75
C THR A 42 -0.97 2.08 2.88
N GLY A 43 0.31 2.31 2.59
CA GLY A 43 1.38 2.20 3.59
C GLY A 43 2.54 3.15 3.34
N ASN A 44 3.25 3.49 4.42
CA ASN A 44 4.49 4.23 4.32
C ASN A 44 5.58 3.37 3.69
N LEU A 45 6.41 4.01 2.87
CA LEU A 45 7.62 3.45 2.31
C LEU A 45 8.59 3.10 3.44
N ASN A 46 9.17 1.90 3.41
CA ASN A 46 10.11 1.42 4.42
C ASN A 46 11.45 1.09 3.77
N LYS A 47 12.49 1.86 4.12
CA LYS A 47 13.90 1.66 3.70
C LYS A 47 14.05 1.23 2.22
N PHE A 48 13.31 1.89 1.33
CA PHE A 48 13.34 1.61 -0.10
C PHE A 48 14.62 2.18 -0.73
N THR A 49 15.41 1.32 -1.37
CA THR A 49 16.61 1.75 -2.08
C THR A 49 16.28 2.04 -3.54
N ALA A 50 16.33 3.31 -3.93
CA ALA A 50 16.06 3.72 -5.30
C ALA A 50 17.28 3.45 -6.18
N VAL A 51 17.14 2.51 -7.11
CA VAL A 51 18.19 2.12 -8.06
C VAL A 51 17.69 2.27 -9.50
N PRO A 52 18.59 2.52 -10.47
CA PRO A 52 18.22 2.58 -11.87
C PRO A 52 17.48 1.30 -12.32
N PRO A 53 16.46 1.39 -13.19
CA PRO A 53 15.81 0.22 -13.76
C PRO A 53 16.83 -0.71 -14.43
N GLY A 54 16.73 -2.02 -14.15
CA GLY A 54 17.69 -3.00 -14.66
C GLY A 54 19.05 -3.00 -13.96
N TYR A 55 19.22 -2.26 -12.86
CA TYR A 55 20.40 -2.38 -12.02
C TYR A 55 20.42 -3.72 -11.27
N PHE A 56 21.51 -4.48 -11.43
CA PHE A 56 21.75 -5.72 -10.70
C PHE A 56 23.02 -5.56 -9.86
N GLY A 57 22.89 -5.66 -8.53
CA GLY A 57 24.03 -5.56 -7.62
C GLY A 57 23.67 -4.99 -6.25
N GLN A 58 24.70 -4.85 -5.40
CA GLN A 58 24.56 -4.19 -4.10
C GLN A 58 24.41 -2.67 -4.28
N PRO A 59 23.57 -1.99 -3.48
CA PRO A 59 23.47 -0.54 -3.52
C PRO A 59 24.82 0.17 -3.40
N LYS A 60 25.07 1.14 -4.27
CA LYS A 60 26.28 1.98 -4.24
C LYS A 60 26.00 3.28 -3.50
N LYS A 61 27.06 3.97 -3.08
CA LYS A 61 26.94 5.32 -2.50
C LYS A 61 26.22 6.24 -3.50
N GLY A 62 25.17 6.93 -3.07
CA GLY A 62 24.30 7.74 -3.93
C GLY A 62 23.04 7.03 -4.41
N HIS A 63 22.92 5.70 -4.28
CA HIS A 63 21.62 5.02 -4.41
C HIS A 63 20.79 5.35 -3.18
N LEU A 64 19.98 6.40 -3.26
CA LEU A 64 19.27 6.96 -2.13
C LEU A 64 18.33 5.94 -1.50
N ILE A 65 18.30 5.92 -0.17
CA ILE A 65 17.42 5.05 0.61
C ILE A 65 16.36 5.92 1.26
N PHE A 66 15.11 5.76 0.82
CA PHE A 66 13.96 6.52 1.30
C PHE A 66 13.22 5.72 2.38
N ASP A 67 12.86 6.40 3.46
CA ASP A 67 12.10 5.79 4.54
C ASP A 67 11.09 6.78 5.13
N ALA A 68 9.89 6.29 5.39
CA ALA A 68 8.81 6.98 6.08
C ALA A 68 8.12 6.07 7.10
N CYS A 69 8.66 4.89 7.39
CA CYS A 69 8.06 3.93 8.31
C CYS A 69 8.33 4.27 9.78
N PHE A 70 8.05 5.52 10.17
CA PHE A 70 8.22 6.06 11.51
C PHE A 70 7.06 7.00 11.87
N GLU A 71 7.01 7.46 13.12
CA GLU A 71 5.96 8.37 13.60
C GLU A 71 5.91 9.66 12.75
N SER A 72 4.71 10.06 12.32
CA SER A 72 4.45 11.18 11.40
C SER A 72 4.97 11.02 9.96
N GLY A 73 5.63 9.91 9.63
CA GLY A 73 6.11 9.65 8.28
C GLY A 73 4.98 9.61 7.25
N ASN A 74 5.22 10.22 6.08
CA ASN A 74 4.28 10.26 4.98
C ASN A 74 4.98 10.29 3.62
N LEU A 75 5.32 9.11 3.12
CA LEU A 75 5.75 8.87 1.75
C LEU A 75 5.29 7.48 1.37
N GLY A 76 4.62 7.35 0.24
CA GLY A 76 4.01 6.10 -0.16
C GLY A 76 4.82 5.31 -1.18
N ARG A 77 5.41 6.02 -2.13
CA ARG A 77 6.21 5.44 -3.22
C ARG A 77 7.23 6.44 -3.73
N VAL A 78 8.32 5.92 -4.26
CA VAL A 78 9.36 6.67 -4.96
C VAL A 78 9.67 5.95 -6.26
N ASP A 79 9.68 6.70 -7.36
CA ASP A 79 10.19 6.22 -8.64
C ASP A 79 11.53 6.88 -8.94
N TYR A 80 12.50 6.08 -9.36
CA TYR A 80 13.76 6.57 -9.89
C TYR A 80 13.54 7.07 -11.33
N ILE A 81 13.88 8.33 -11.60
CA ILE A 81 13.81 8.91 -12.95
C ILE A 81 15.21 9.00 -13.54
N THR A 82 16.11 9.73 -12.88
CA THR A 82 17.53 9.85 -13.24
C THR A 82 18.41 9.88 -11.99
N GLU A 83 19.74 10.01 -12.14
CA GLU A 83 20.67 10.11 -10.99
C GLU A 83 20.30 11.29 -10.06
N PHE A 84 19.68 12.33 -10.61
CA PHE A 84 19.37 13.59 -9.91
C PHE A 84 17.86 13.86 -9.79
N GLU A 85 17.00 12.93 -10.22
CA GLU A 85 15.55 13.15 -10.31
C GLU A 85 14.77 11.93 -9.84
N TYR A 86 13.76 12.18 -9.00
CA TYR A 86 12.90 11.18 -8.39
C TYR A 86 11.47 11.69 -8.34
N ASP A 87 10.51 10.86 -8.72
CA ASP A 87 9.10 11.14 -8.50
C ASP A 87 8.69 10.61 -7.12
N LEU A 88 8.09 11.48 -6.32
CA LEU A 88 7.64 11.17 -4.95
C LEU A 88 6.11 11.15 -4.89
N PHE A 89 5.55 10.06 -4.36
CA PHE A 89 4.11 9.90 -4.22
C PHE A 89 3.72 9.95 -2.75
N ILE A 90 3.16 11.09 -2.34
CA ILE A 90 2.68 11.33 -0.97
C ILE A 90 1.33 10.63 -0.77
N ARG A 91 1.15 9.97 0.39
CA ARG A 91 -0.13 9.34 0.69
C ARG A 91 -1.21 10.40 0.94
N PRO A 92 -2.47 10.11 0.60
CA PRO A 92 -3.59 10.91 1.08
C PRO A 92 -3.67 10.94 2.61
N ASP A 93 -4.29 11.98 3.15
CA ASP A 93 -4.63 12.03 4.59
C ASP A 93 -5.57 10.87 4.96
N THR A 94 -5.33 10.24 6.11
CA THR A 94 -6.09 9.07 6.61
C THR A 94 -7.60 9.33 6.66
N CYS A 95 -7.99 10.55 7.03
CA CYS A 95 -9.40 10.94 7.19
C CYS A 95 -9.92 11.84 6.06
N ASN A 96 -9.09 12.18 5.06
CA ASN A 96 -9.49 13.02 3.94
C ASN A 96 -8.68 12.69 2.67
N PRO A 97 -9.12 11.74 1.84
CA PRO A 97 -8.33 11.25 0.72
C PRO A 97 -8.12 12.25 -0.42
N ARG A 98 -8.76 13.41 -0.35
CA ARG A 98 -8.62 14.48 -1.34
C ARG A 98 -7.32 15.26 -1.17
N PHE A 99 -6.80 15.38 0.04
CA PHE A 99 -5.63 16.21 0.34
C PHE A 99 -4.36 15.38 0.51
N ARG A 100 -3.24 15.95 0.02
CA ARG A 100 -1.88 15.39 0.05
C ARG A 100 -0.89 16.52 0.40
N VAL A 101 -1.07 17.12 1.58
CA VAL A 101 -0.36 18.35 1.96
C VAL A 101 0.86 18.06 2.84
N TRP A 102 0.74 17.11 3.75
CA TRP A 102 1.81 16.76 4.69
C TRP A 102 2.84 15.83 4.04
N PHE A 103 4.13 16.06 4.28
CA PHE A 103 5.20 15.16 3.87
C PHE A 103 6.23 15.07 4.99
N ASN A 104 6.69 13.86 5.28
CA ASN A 104 7.82 13.63 6.18
C ASN A 104 8.47 12.29 5.83
N PHE A 105 9.77 12.31 5.54
CA PHE A 105 10.54 11.13 5.19
C PHE A 105 12.02 11.42 5.43
N THR A 106 12.81 10.35 5.54
CA THR A 106 14.26 10.41 5.65
C THR A 106 14.90 9.86 4.38
N VAL A 107 16.07 10.40 4.05
CA VAL A 107 16.90 9.93 2.96
C VAL A 107 18.28 9.58 3.50
N GLU A 108 18.71 8.35 3.27
CA GLU A 108 20.03 7.84 3.64
C GLU A 108 20.85 7.48 2.39
N ASN A 109 22.11 7.09 2.62
CA ASN A 109 23.06 6.73 1.56
C ASN A 109 23.33 7.84 0.52
N VAL A 110 23.20 9.10 0.94
CA VAL A 110 23.56 10.27 0.13
C VAL A 110 25.02 10.26 -0.28
N LYS A 111 25.33 10.84 -1.45
CA LYS A 111 26.69 11.04 -1.97
C LYS A 111 27.02 12.53 -1.89
N GLU A 112 28.19 12.86 -1.36
CA GLU A 112 28.68 14.24 -1.28
C GLU A 112 28.97 14.79 -2.68
N SER A 113 28.81 16.11 -2.85
CA SER A 113 29.14 16.83 -4.09
C SER A 113 28.45 16.28 -5.34
N GLN A 114 27.21 15.80 -5.20
CA GLN A 114 26.39 15.35 -6.31
C GLN A 114 25.98 16.55 -7.16
N VAL A 115 26.68 16.76 -8.28
CA VAL A 115 26.46 17.87 -9.21
C VAL A 115 25.67 17.38 -10.42
N SER A 116 24.52 18.00 -10.68
CA SER A 116 23.86 17.88 -11.98
C SER A 116 24.74 18.59 -13.00
N ALA A 117 25.09 17.91 -14.10
CA ALA A 117 25.66 18.61 -15.25
C ALA A 117 24.61 19.60 -15.77
N ILE A 118 25.01 20.86 -15.96
CA ILE A 118 24.21 21.92 -16.60
C ILE A 118 24.65 22.02 -18.06
#